data_AF-A0A366VYX2-F1
#
_entry.id   AF-A0A366VYX2-F1
#
_cell.length_a   1.000
_cell.length_b   1.000
_cell.length_c   1.000
_cell.angle_alpha   90.00
_cell.angle_beta   90.00
_cell.angle_gamma   90.00
#
_symmetry.space_group_name_H-M   'P 1'
#
loop_
_entity.id
_entity.type
_entity.pdbx_description
1 polymer ?
#
loop_
_entity_poly.entity_id
_entity_poly.type
_entity_poly.pdbx_seq_one_letter_code
_entity_poly.pdbx_strand_id
1 'polypeptide(L)'
;MAKLLIRPVPFQEESLQQYILRLARSNGYTNKSAGELIKQVSGIPIHTYIITHREELKIKLMRITGHNEVQSLFDHKLWYKKYKKVFNYDRIKLCPLCLLENNHCHSYWHFRHALTCEKHKTLLIDTCWACLRVLSEFSLTSMVCIFCSTEVLPKINCKTTLDNRVNNYFSPFNDLDGLCNKIDALKPYFELYQERSYQLWAKNNSYSIKDRIILINAVLDIFNSKQLTIYAIDELMAKNKNCTSISVAIRRINVFLSHDKYPDFTSLFAERLLIISKFFPSITIPPSLVERLYRINVAKIKRTNIHSEPLYKELGMISLQSGRYVLFLHKLPILLKISGYKFS
;
A
#
# COMPACT_ATOMS: atom_id res chain seq x y z
N MET A 1 35.28 -15.05 25.08
CA MET A 1 34.67 -14.21 24.02
C MET A 1 33.80 -15.10 23.15
N ALA A 2 32.54 -14.71 22.93
CA ALA A 2 31.70 -15.39 21.94
C ALA A 2 32.28 -15.22 20.52
N LYS A 3 32.21 -16.26 19.69
CA LYS A 3 32.78 -16.29 18.34
C LYS A 3 31.78 -16.95 17.39
N LEU A 4 31.79 -16.53 16.13
CA LEU A 4 31.02 -17.17 15.05
C LEU A 4 31.80 -18.38 14.54
N LEU A 5 31.52 -19.55 15.10
CA LEU A 5 32.18 -20.82 14.74
C LEU A 5 31.70 -21.34 13.39
N ILE A 6 30.39 -21.22 13.13
CA ILE A 6 29.76 -21.65 11.88
C ILE A 6 29.44 -20.39 11.06
N ARG A 7 29.99 -20.32 9.85
CA ARG A 7 29.87 -19.17 8.95
C ARG A 7 29.24 -19.66 7.66
N PRO A 8 27.91 -19.81 7.60
CA PRO A 8 27.29 -20.40 6.43
C PRO A 8 27.40 -19.45 5.23
N VAL A 9 27.50 -20.01 4.03
CA VAL A 9 27.55 -19.24 2.77
C VAL A 9 26.22 -18.50 2.58
N PRO A 10 26.21 -17.19 2.27
CA PRO A 10 24.99 -16.44 1.94
C PRO A 10 24.29 -16.99 0.68
N PHE A 11 22.96 -17.04 0.69
CA PHE A 11 22.22 -17.31 -0.56
C PHE A 11 22.04 -16.01 -1.34
N GLN A 12 22.16 -16.06 -2.67
CA GLN A 12 22.01 -14.87 -3.52
C GLN A 12 20.64 -14.19 -3.35
N GLU A 13 19.58 -14.99 -3.17
CA GLU A 13 18.23 -14.47 -2.98
C GLU A 13 17.91 -14.10 -1.52
N GLU A 14 18.83 -14.27 -0.57
CA GLU A 14 18.61 -13.96 0.84
C GLU A 14 18.81 -12.46 1.12
N SER A 15 18.07 -11.92 2.08
CA SER A 15 18.33 -10.56 2.57
C SER A 15 19.42 -10.55 3.64
N LEU A 16 20.09 -9.42 3.84
CA LEU A 16 21.06 -9.26 4.93
C LEU A 16 20.47 -9.62 6.32
N GLN A 17 19.23 -9.25 6.60
CA GLN A 17 18.59 -9.57 7.88
C GLN A 17 18.39 -11.09 8.06
N GLN A 18 17.95 -11.78 7.01
CA GLN A 18 17.73 -13.23 7.05
C GLN A 18 19.06 -13.99 7.15
N TYR A 19 20.10 -13.51 6.47
CA TYR A 19 21.45 -14.03 6.61
C TYR A 19 21.95 -13.95 8.07
N ILE A 20 21.75 -12.81 8.73
CA ILE A 20 22.13 -12.63 10.15
C ILE A 20 21.33 -13.60 11.05
N LEU A 21 20.03 -13.80 10.81
CA LEU A 21 19.22 -14.76 11.56
C LEU A 21 19.71 -16.20 11.37
N ARG A 22 20.05 -16.59 10.15
CA ARG A 22 20.59 -17.92 9.84
C ARG A 22 21.99 -18.12 10.43
N LEU A 23 22.83 -17.09 10.39
CA LEU A 23 24.13 -17.06 11.06
C LEU A 23 23.97 -17.24 12.58
N ALA A 24 23.03 -16.53 13.20
CA ALA A 24 22.72 -16.67 14.63
C ALA A 24 22.29 -18.11 14.97
N ARG A 25 21.30 -18.63 14.26
CA ARG A 25 20.78 -19.99 14.44
C ARG A 25 21.87 -21.05 14.28
N SER A 26 22.73 -20.92 13.26
CA SER A 26 23.82 -21.87 13.00
C SER A 26 24.86 -21.89 14.13
N ASN A 27 24.91 -20.85 14.98
CA ASN A 27 25.80 -20.77 16.14
C ASN A 27 25.06 -20.94 17.48
N GLY A 28 23.78 -21.37 17.47
CA GLY A 28 22.98 -21.51 18.69
C GLY A 28 22.66 -20.19 19.39
N TYR A 29 22.74 -19.06 18.68
CA TYR A 29 22.45 -17.74 19.23
C TYR A 29 21.00 -17.33 18.95
N THR A 30 20.42 -16.61 19.91
CA THR A 30 19.25 -15.77 19.66
C THR A 30 19.62 -14.60 18.75
N ASN A 31 18.64 -13.99 18.07
CA ASN A 31 18.92 -12.79 17.29
C ASN A 31 19.51 -11.64 18.14
N LYS A 32 19.05 -11.49 19.39
CA LYS A 32 19.56 -10.46 20.31
C LYS A 32 21.03 -10.70 20.64
N SER A 33 21.40 -11.91 21.03
CA SER A 33 22.79 -12.24 21.39
C SER A 33 23.73 -12.18 20.19
N ALA A 34 23.28 -12.62 19.01
CA ALA A 34 24.05 -12.46 17.77
C ALA A 34 24.22 -10.97 17.39
N GLY A 35 23.18 -10.17 17.56
CA GLY A 35 23.22 -8.73 17.33
C GLY A 35 24.22 -8.00 18.23
N GLU A 36 24.27 -8.34 19.52
CA GLU A 36 25.27 -7.78 20.44
C GLU A 36 26.69 -8.24 20.09
N LEU A 37 26.89 -9.51 19.74
CA LEU A 37 28.19 -10.00 19.27
C LEU A 37 28.66 -9.26 18.00
N ILE A 38 27.78 -9.15 17.01
CA ILE A 38 28.09 -8.42 15.77
C ILE A 38 28.38 -6.96 16.08
N LYS A 39 27.63 -6.32 16.97
CA LYS A 39 27.86 -4.93 17.39
C LYS A 39 29.20 -4.76 18.11
N GLN A 40 29.59 -5.70 18.98
CA GLN A 40 30.89 -5.68 19.66
C GLN A 40 32.05 -5.76 18.66
N VAL A 41 31.95 -6.62 17.65
CA VAL A 41 33.03 -6.81 16.66
C VAL A 41 33.02 -5.72 15.60
N SER A 42 31.84 -5.28 15.16
CA SER A 42 31.69 -4.32 14.07
C SER A 42 31.60 -2.86 14.53
N GLY A 43 31.30 -2.60 15.80
CA GLY A 43 30.90 -1.28 16.30
C GLY A 43 29.51 -0.83 15.86
N ILE A 44 28.76 -1.64 15.10
CA ILE A 44 27.52 -1.21 14.43
C ILE A 44 26.33 -2.07 14.88
N PRO A 45 25.24 -1.47 15.38
CA PRO A 45 24.02 -2.21 15.69
C PRO A 45 23.36 -2.81 14.44
N ILE A 46 22.98 -4.08 14.48
CA ILE A 46 22.32 -4.78 13.35
C ILE A 46 20.91 -4.21 12.99
N HIS A 47 20.33 -3.39 13.87
CA HIS A 47 19.02 -2.75 13.67
C HIS A 47 19.10 -1.25 13.30
N THR A 48 20.30 -0.73 13.00
CA THR A 48 20.43 0.66 12.52
C THR A 48 19.69 0.90 11.21
N TYR A 49 19.23 2.13 10.99
CA TYR A 49 18.67 2.63 9.72
C TYR A 49 19.57 3.69 9.06
N ILE A 50 20.75 3.94 9.62
CA ILE A 50 21.73 4.88 9.08
C ILE A 50 22.42 4.20 7.89
N ILE A 51 22.28 4.78 6.69
CA ILE A 51 22.74 4.20 5.41
C ILE A 51 24.23 3.86 5.46
N THR A 52 25.07 4.81 5.87
CA THR A 52 26.54 4.61 5.97
C THR A 52 26.89 3.46 6.89
N HIS A 53 26.22 3.34 8.04
CA HIS A 53 26.44 2.23 8.98
C HIS A 53 26.00 0.89 8.39
N ARG A 54 24.95 0.85 7.55
CA ARG A 54 24.50 -0.40 6.92
C ARG A 54 25.48 -0.90 5.86
N GLU A 55 26.02 0.00 5.05
CA GLU A 55 27.07 -0.34 4.09
C GLU A 55 28.34 -0.82 4.79
N GLU A 56 28.77 -0.10 5.83
CA GLU A 56 29.92 -0.50 6.64
C GLU A 56 29.69 -1.85 7.36
N LEU A 57 28.47 -2.11 7.84
CA LEU A 57 28.09 -3.39 8.44
C LEU A 57 28.26 -4.55 7.45
N LYS A 58 27.88 -4.39 6.17
CA LYS A 58 28.10 -5.42 5.15
C LYS A 58 29.59 -5.72 4.96
N ILE A 59 30.42 -4.69 4.86
CA ILE A 59 31.89 -4.83 4.71
C ILE A 59 32.47 -5.56 5.94
N LYS A 60 32.05 -5.18 7.15
CA LYS A 60 32.53 -5.81 8.38
C LYS A 60 32.03 -7.26 8.50
N LEU A 61 30.77 -7.54 8.18
CA LEU A 61 30.23 -8.90 8.15
C LEU A 61 30.92 -9.79 7.13
N MET A 62 31.21 -9.29 5.92
CA MET A 62 32.03 -10.00 4.94
C MET A 62 33.38 -10.41 5.53
N ARG A 63 34.09 -9.48 6.19
CA ARG A 63 35.39 -9.78 6.82
C ARG A 63 35.28 -10.81 7.95
N ILE A 64 34.23 -10.70 8.78
CA ILE A 64 34.02 -11.60 9.92
C ILE A 64 33.64 -13.01 9.43
N THR A 65 32.81 -13.10 8.39
CA THR A 65 32.28 -14.38 7.89
C THR A 65 33.17 -15.04 6.85
N GLY A 66 33.98 -14.26 6.13
CA GLY A 66 34.81 -14.72 5.01
C GLY A 66 34.06 -14.84 3.68
N HIS A 67 32.82 -14.33 3.59
CA HIS A 67 31.95 -14.48 2.42
C HIS A 67 31.73 -13.14 1.71
N ASN A 68 32.27 -13.01 0.49
CA ASN A 68 32.16 -11.78 -0.32
C ASN A 68 30.71 -11.50 -0.75
N GLU A 69 29.90 -12.54 -0.87
CA GLU A 69 28.49 -12.50 -1.26
C GLU A 69 27.66 -11.63 -0.31
N VAL A 70 28.10 -11.44 0.94
CA VAL A 70 27.44 -10.57 1.93
C VAL A 70 27.23 -9.15 1.39
N GLN A 71 28.15 -8.62 0.59
CA GLN A 71 28.03 -7.28 0.03
C GLN A 71 26.82 -7.15 -0.91
N SER A 72 26.59 -8.19 -1.71
CA SER A 72 25.49 -8.25 -2.68
C SER A 72 24.11 -8.50 -2.07
N LEU A 73 24.04 -8.90 -0.79
CA LEU A 73 22.76 -9.20 -0.15
C LEU A 73 21.83 -7.98 -0.13
N PHE A 74 20.57 -8.23 -0.46
CA PHE A 74 19.52 -7.22 -0.39
C PHE A 74 19.33 -6.72 1.05
N ASP A 75 19.34 -5.40 1.23
CA ASP A 75 19.16 -4.79 2.54
C ASP A 75 18.07 -3.72 2.54
N HIS A 76 16.85 -4.16 2.81
CA HIS A 76 15.67 -3.29 2.87
C HIS A 76 15.82 -2.11 3.86
N LYS A 77 16.67 -2.21 4.89
CA LYS A 77 16.87 -1.13 5.87
C LYS A 77 17.58 0.08 5.29
N LEU A 78 18.36 -0.07 4.21
CA LEU A 78 18.96 1.05 3.46
C LEU A 78 17.91 2.03 2.96
N TRP A 79 16.69 1.55 2.71
CA TRP A 79 15.62 2.32 2.11
C TRP A 79 14.52 2.74 3.08
N TYR A 80 14.73 2.62 4.39
CA TYR A 80 13.71 2.90 5.40
C TYR A 80 13.09 4.28 5.28
N LYS A 81 13.88 5.32 4.98
CA LYS A 81 13.36 6.70 4.83
C LYS A 81 12.57 6.89 3.53
N LYS A 82 13.11 6.43 2.39
CA LYS A 82 12.55 6.69 1.05
C LYS A 82 11.34 5.80 0.77
N TYR A 83 11.42 4.52 1.12
CA TYR A 83 10.45 3.49 0.70
C TYR A 83 9.78 2.79 1.89
N LYS A 84 9.55 3.52 3.00
CA LYS A 84 8.94 2.97 4.23
C LYS A 84 7.64 2.19 3.99
N LYS A 85 6.83 2.64 3.02
CA LYS A 85 5.51 2.05 2.71
C LYS A 85 5.60 0.76 1.91
N VAL A 86 6.71 0.54 1.20
CA VAL A 86 6.94 -0.61 0.32
C VAL A 86 7.42 -1.82 1.12
N PHE A 87 8.14 -1.59 2.22
CA PHE A 87 8.72 -2.65 3.04
C PHE A 87 7.88 -2.95 4.28
N ASN A 88 8.06 -4.17 4.79
CA ASN A 88 7.53 -4.65 6.05
C ASN A 88 8.68 -4.79 7.04
N TYR A 89 8.76 -3.87 8.00
CA TYR A 89 9.80 -3.87 9.04
C TYR A 89 9.34 -4.55 10.32
N ASP A 90 8.04 -4.80 10.46
CA ASP A 90 7.41 -5.20 11.72
C ASP A 90 6.99 -6.66 11.73
N ARG A 91 6.84 -7.29 10.57
CA ARG A 91 6.47 -8.70 10.45
C ARG A 91 7.41 -9.46 9.54
N ILE A 92 7.76 -10.66 9.97
CA ILE A 92 8.48 -11.62 9.15
C ILE A 92 7.48 -12.46 8.39
N LYS A 93 7.73 -12.61 7.10
CA LYS A 93 6.94 -13.45 6.20
C LYS A 93 7.80 -14.62 5.81
N LEU A 94 7.24 -15.83 5.84
CA LEU A 94 7.98 -17.03 5.48
C LEU A 94 7.12 -18.01 4.69
N CYS A 95 7.78 -18.78 3.83
CA CYS A 95 7.21 -19.98 3.24
C CYS A 95 7.74 -21.20 4.01
N PRO A 96 6.86 -22.03 4.61
CA PRO A 96 7.33 -23.21 5.34
C PRO A 96 8.04 -24.22 4.44
N LEU A 97 7.64 -24.32 3.16
CA LEU A 97 8.26 -25.23 2.19
C LEU A 97 9.69 -24.79 1.84
N CYS A 98 9.93 -23.50 1.57
CA CYS A 98 11.30 -22.98 1.38
C CYS A 98 12.20 -23.21 2.59
N LEU A 99 11.65 -23.02 3.81
CA LEU A 99 12.39 -23.27 5.04
C LEU A 99 12.75 -24.75 5.21
N LEU A 100 11.85 -25.67 4.88
CA LEU A 100 12.11 -27.11 4.89
C LEU A 100 13.20 -27.51 3.88
N GLU A 101 13.15 -26.97 2.67
CA GLU A 101 14.06 -27.36 1.59
C GLU A 101 15.48 -26.79 1.76
N ASN A 102 15.59 -25.49 2.05
CA ASN A 102 16.85 -24.77 1.94
C ASN A 102 17.19 -23.96 3.19
N ASN A 103 16.30 -23.97 4.19
CA ASN A 103 16.49 -23.32 5.47
C ASN A 103 16.82 -21.81 5.39
N HIS A 104 16.31 -21.12 4.35
CA HIS A 104 16.47 -19.67 4.16
C HIS A 104 15.17 -19.02 3.70
N CYS A 105 15.15 -17.69 3.79
CA CYS A 105 14.04 -16.85 3.39
C CYS A 105 14.45 -15.95 2.21
N HIS A 106 13.58 -15.81 1.22
CA HIS A 106 13.84 -14.92 0.08
C HIS A 106 13.74 -13.45 0.50
N SER A 107 14.60 -12.62 -0.08
CA SER A 107 14.74 -11.19 0.18
C SER A 107 13.50 -10.39 -0.19
N TYR A 108 12.83 -10.76 -1.29
CA TYR A 108 11.60 -10.11 -1.72
C TYR A 108 10.46 -10.27 -0.69
N TRP A 109 10.57 -11.21 0.25
CA TRP A 109 9.61 -11.31 1.35
C TRP A 109 9.68 -10.14 2.34
N HIS A 110 10.61 -9.20 2.20
CA HIS A 110 10.54 -7.94 2.93
C HIS A 110 9.56 -6.94 2.32
N PHE A 111 9.13 -7.12 1.06
CA PHE A 111 8.10 -6.28 0.47
C PHE A 111 6.77 -6.48 1.17
N ARG A 112 6.11 -5.40 1.55
CA ARG A 112 4.81 -5.41 2.24
C ARG A 112 3.72 -6.16 1.46
N HIS A 113 3.82 -6.11 0.13
CA HIS A 113 2.85 -6.70 -0.81
C HIS A 113 3.32 -8.03 -1.40
N ALA A 114 4.49 -8.54 -1.03
CA ALA A 114 4.86 -9.92 -1.30
C ALA A 114 4.08 -10.83 -0.34
N LEU A 115 2.94 -11.36 -0.77
CA LEU A 115 2.04 -12.13 0.09
C LEU A 115 2.16 -13.64 -0.14
N THR A 116 2.95 -14.04 -1.13
CA THR A 116 3.03 -15.42 -1.60
C THR A 116 4.47 -15.83 -1.91
N CYS A 117 4.70 -17.13 -1.89
CA CYS A 117 5.93 -17.74 -2.37
C CYS A 117 5.85 -17.96 -3.88
N GLU A 118 6.83 -17.46 -4.64
CA GLU A 118 6.87 -17.64 -6.08
C GLU A 118 7.24 -19.06 -6.48
N LYS A 119 8.09 -19.73 -5.69
CA LYS A 119 8.52 -21.11 -5.91
C LYS A 119 7.38 -22.09 -5.66
N HIS A 120 6.76 -22.02 -4.48
CA HIS A 120 5.76 -22.99 -4.03
C HIS A 120 4.31 -22.61 -4.29
N LYS A 121 4.06 -21.39 -4.82
CA LYS A 121 2.72 -20.90 -5.14
C LYS A 121 1.75 -21.01 -3.95
N THR A 122 2.24 -20.75 -2.73
CA THR A 122 1.48 -20.75 -1.47
C THR A 122 1.49 -19.38 -0.81
N LEU A 123 0.52 -19.11 0.06
CA LEU A 123 0.56 -17.95 0.95
C LEU A 123 1.80 -17.99 1.85
N LEU A 124 2.46 -16.85 2.00
CA LEU A 124 3.40 -16.68 3.09
C LEU A 124 2.64 -16.63 4.41
N ILE A 125 3.28 -17.07 5.49
CA ILE A 125 2.74 -16.96 6.84
C ILE A 125 3.55 -15.96 7.66
N ASP A 126 2.86 -15.25 8.54
CA ASP A 126 3.43 -14.30 9.51
C ASP A 126 2.86 -14.51 10.92
N THR A 127 2.02 -15.52 11.10
CA THR A 127 1.41 -15.91 12.37
C THR A 127 1.60 -17.41 12.62
N CYS A 128 1.64 -17.78 13.90
CA CYS A 128 1.63 -19.18 14.30
C CYS A 128 0.28 -19.82 13.96
N TRP A 129 0.29 -21.02 13.38
CA TRP A 129 -0.93 -21.72 12.99
C TRP A 129 -1.74 -22.23 14.20
N ALA A 130 -1.10 -22.47 15.35
CA ALA A 130 -1.78 -22.94 16.56
C ALA A 130 -2.38 -21.81 17.40
N CYS A 131 -1.63 -20.73 17.65
CA CYS A 131 -2.08 -19.64 18.54
C CYS A 131 -2.39 -18.32 17.83
N LEU A 132 -2.21 -18.25 16.50
CA LEU A 132 -2.48 -17.08 15.65
C LEU A 132 -1.69 -15.81 15.98
N ARG A 133 -0.73 -15.88 16.92
CA ARG A 133 0.15 -14.74 17.25
C ARG A 133 1.25 -14.57 16.20
N VAL A 134 1.70 -13.33 16.02
CA VAL A 134 2.72 -12.94 15.04
C VAL A 134 4.04 -13.65 15.33
N LEU A 135 4.67 -14.17 14.28
CA LEU A 135 5.99 -14.78 14.34
C LEU A 135 7.07 -13.71 14.47
N SER A 136 7.98 -13.92 15.41
CA SER A 136 9.09 -13.02 15.70
C SER A 136 10.41 -13.54 15.10
N GLU A 137 11.45 -12.71 15.09
CA GLU A 137 12.81 -13.14 14.74
C GLU A 137 13.27 -14.33 15.59
N PHE A 138 12.86 -14.35 16.87
CA PHE A 138 13.10 -15.47 17.77
C PHE A 138 12.45 -16.76 17.27
N SER A 139 11.24 -16.66 16.71
CA SER A 139 10.52 -17.83 16.18
C SER A 139 11.26 -18.45 15.01
N LEU A 140 11.94 -17.65 14.18
CA LEU A 140 12.78 -18.16 13.09
C LEU A 140 14.10 -18.76 13.57
N THR A 141 14.73 -18.16 14.59
CA THR A 141 15.99 -18.71 15.12
C THR A 141 15.77 -20.01 15.88
N SER A 142 14.66 -20.14 16.60
CA SER A 142 14.33 -21.32 17.41
C SER A 142 13.46 -22.36 16.69
N MET A 143 12.93 -22.02 15.52
CA MET A 143 11.95 -22.80 14.75
C MET A 143 10.66 -23.15 15.52
N VAL A 144 10.38 -22.46 16.63
CA VAL A 144 9.17 -22.63 17.44
C VAL A 144 8.50 -21.29 17.75
N CYS A 145 7.18 -21.29 17.95
CA CYS A 145 6.45 -20.11 18.37
C CYS A 145 6.80 -19.73 19.82
N ILE A 146 7.22 -18.50 20.06
CA ILE A 146 7.56 -18.01 21.41
C ILE A 146 6.39 -18.06 22.42
N PHE A 147 5.15 -18.12 21.93
CA PHE A 147 3.96 -18.03 22.79
C PHE A 147 3.31 -19.38 23.12
N CYS A 148 3.47 -20.39 22.28
CA CYS A 148 2.82 -21.70 22.45
C CYS A 148 3.75 -22.88 22.17
N SER A 149 5.03 -22.61 21.88
CA SER A 149 6.07 -23.61 21.60
C SER A 149 5.80 -24.53 20.41
N THR A 150 4.72 -24.30 19.65
CA THR A 150 4.42 -25.05 18.43
C THR A 150 5.47 -24.77 17.37
N GLU A 151 5.90 -25.80 16.65
CA GLU A 151 6.83 -25.67 15.52
C GLU A 151 6.27 -24.71 14.46
N VAL A 152 7.14 -23.84 13.94
CA VAL A 152 6.79 -22.86 12.90
C VAL A 152 6.41 -23.56 11.59
N LEU A 153 6.95 -24.76 11.36
CA LEU A 153 6.64 -25.57 10.19
C LEU A 153 5.31 -26.29 10.44
N PRO A 154 4.24 -25.97 9.69
CA PRO A 154 2.99 -26.69 9.83
C PRO A 154 3.13 -28.11 9.26
N LYS A 155 2.34 -29.05 9.78
CA LYS A 155 2.03 -30.29 9.07
C LYS A 155 1.32 -29.88 7.77
N ILE A 156 2.02 -30.01 6.65
CA ILE A 156 1.67 -29.37 5.38
C ILE A 156 0.27 -29.82 4.92
N ASN A 157 -0.67 -28.88 4.89
CA ASN A 157 -1.84 -28.95 4.02
C ASN A 157 -2.06 -27.57 3.37
N CYS A 158 -1.01 -27.08 2.71
CA CYS A 158 -0.96 -25.75 2.07
C CYS A 158 -1.64 -25.75 0.68
N LYS A 159 -2.90 -26.23 0.59
CA LYS A 159 -3.74 -26.09 -0.61
C LYS A 159 -4.55 -24.80 -0.60
N THR A 160 -4.01 -23.69 -0.11
CA THR A 160 -4.67 -22.40 -0.30
C THR A 160 -4.49 -21.99 -1.75
N THR A 161 -5.55 -22.15 -2.55
CA THR A 161 -5.64 -21.62 -3.92
C THR A 161 -5.28 -20.15 -3.90
N LEU A 162 -4.18 -19.84 -4.58
CA LEU A 162 -3.62 -18.51 -4.68
C LEU A 162 -4.40 -17.70 -5.71
N ASP A 163 -4.71 -16.45 -5.39
CA ASP A 163 -5.13 -15.51 -6.43
C ASP A 163 -3.87 -15.00 -7.15
N ASN A 164 -3.62 -15.52 -8.35
CA ASN A 164 -2.46 -15.16 -9.16
C ASN A 164 -2.42 -13.67 -9.52
N ARG A 165 -3.54 -12.93 -9.41
CA ARG A 165 -3.60 -11.51 -9.74
C ARG A 165 -2.73 -10.66 -8.82
N VAL A 166 -2.74 -10.93 -7.51
CA VAL A 166 -1.88 -10.20 -6.55
C VAL A 166 -0.41 -10.36 -6.91
N ASN A 167 0.00 -11.57 -7.25
CA ASN A 167 1.38 -11.87 -7.60
C ASN A 167 1.81 -11.17 -8.88
N ASN A 168 0.98 -11.22 -9.91
CA ASN A 168 1.28 -10.55 -11.17
C ASN A 168 1.32 -9.04 -11.02
N TYR A 169 0.52 -8.48 -10.10
CA TYR A 169 0.49 -7.04 -9.86
C TYR A 169 1.69 -6.57 -9.01
N PHE A 170 2.13 -7.38 -8.05
CA PHE A 170 3.16 -7.04 -7.07
C PHE A 170 4.45 -7.88 -7.14
N SER A 171 4.70 -8.55 -8.27
CA SER A 171 5.91 -9.34 -8.55
C SER A 171 7.17 -8.54 -8.23
N PRO A 172 8.30 -9.17 -7.85
CA PRO A 172 9.52 -8.48 -7.45
C PRO A 172 9.95 -7.49 -8.54
N PHE A 173 9.82 -6.20 -8.20
CA PHE A 173 10.25 -5.13 -9.08
C PHE A 173 11.75 -4.94 -8.92
N ASN A 174 12.45 -4.87 -10.05
CA ASN A 174 13.81 -4.31 -10.07
C ASN A 174 13.80 -2.79 -9.85
N ASP A 175 12.62 -2.16 -9.91
CA ASP A 175 12.40 -0.73 -9.73
C ASP A 175 11.43 -0.42 -8.57
N LEU A 176 11.97 0.11 -7.48
CA LEU A 176 11.22 0.51 -6.29
C LEU A 176 10.28 1.69 -6.56
N ASP A 177 10.62 2.58 -7.51
CA ASP A 177 9.79 3.73 -7.86
C ASP A 177 8.56 3.27 -8.65
N GLY A 178 8.71 2.35 -9.61
CA GLY A 178 7.61 1.67 -10.29
C GLY A 178 6.64 0.97 -9.33
N LEU A 179 7.15 0.23 -8.34
CA LEU A 179 6.32 -0.39 -7.30
C LEU A 179 5.58 0.67 -6.46
N CYS A 180 6.26 1.73 -6.04
CA CYS A 180 5.62 2.85 -5.32
C CYS A 180 4.48 3.46 -6.12
N ASN A 181 4.68 3.70 -7.41
CA ASN A 181 3.68 4.28 -8.29
C ASN A 181 2.46 3.37 -8.43
N LYS A 182 2.66 2.06 -8.63
CA LYS A 182 1.57 1.08 -8.68
C LYS A 182 0.77 0.98 -7.39
N ILE A 183 1.45 1.00 -6.24
CA ILE A 183 0.82 1.04 -4.90
C ILE A 183 0.01 2.32 -4.73
N ASP A 184 0.59 3.45 -5.12
CA ASP A 184 -0.02 4.76 -4.97
C ASP A 184 -1.28 4.88 -5.83
N ALA A 185 -1.28 4.35 -7.05
CA ALA A 185 -2.44 4.31 -7.95
C ALA A 185 -3.66 3.62 -7.34
N LEU A 186 -3.49 2.68 -6.41
CA LEU A 186 -4.59 1.97 -5.75
C LEU A 186 -5.24 2.76 -4.60
N LYS A 187 -4.60 3.81 -4.08
CA LYS A 187 -5.10 4.59 -2.92
C LYS A 187 -6.55 5.08 -3.05
N PRO A 188 -6.98 5.72 -4.15
CA PRO A 188 -8.38 6.15 -4.29
C PRO A 188 -9.37 4.98 -4.21
N TYR A 189 -8.97 3.80 -4.69
CA TYR A 189 -9.81 2.61 -4.71
C TYR A 189 -9.93 1.95 -3.33
N PHE A 190 -8.88 2.02 -2.50
CA PHE A 190 -9.00 1.69 -1.07
C PHE A 190 -10.00 2.60 -0.33
N GLU A 191 -10.13 3.87 -0.74
CA GLU A 191 -11.08 4.78 -0.10
C GLU A 191 -12.52 4.56 -0.55
N LEU A 192 -12.71 4.04 -1.77
CA LEU A 192 -14.00 3.52 -2.24
C LEU A 192 -14.40 2.21 -1.55
N TYR A 193 -13.44 1.31 -1.33
CA TYR A 193 -13.71 0.01 -0.74
C TYR A 193 -13.93 0.11 0.77
N GLN A 194 -15.15 -0.10 1.28
CA GLN A 194 -15.52 -0.13 2.70
C GLN A 194 -15.10 1.09 3.58
N GLU A 195 -15.79 1.30 4.70
CA GLU A 195 -15.49 2.46 5.57
C GLU A 195 -14.10 2.42 6.21
N ARG A 196 -13.59 1.22 6.47
CA ARG A 196 -12.33 1.06 7.21
C ARG A 196 -11.16 0.72 6.31
N SER A 197 -11.37 0.31 5.04
CA SER A 197 -10.30 -0.38 4.30
C SER A 197 -9.07 0.49 4.04
N TYR A 198 -9.24 1.79 3.75
CA TYR A 198 -8.11 2.71 3.67
C TYR A 198 -7.38 2.85 5.01
N GLN A 199 -8.11 2.90 6.12
CA GLN A 199 -7.49 2.90 7.44
C GLN A 199 -6.78 1.58 7.70
N LEU A 200 -7.31 0.44 7.26
CA LEU A 200 -6.66 -0.87 7.35
C LEU A 200 -5.38 -0.89 6.49
N TRP A 201 -5.42 -0.32 5.29
CA TRP A 201 -4.28 -0.19 4.38
C TRP A 201 -3.20 0.74 4.93
N ALA A 202 -3.60 1.87 5.50
CA ALA A 202 -2.73 2.87 6.11
C ALA A 202 -2.18 2.40 7.47
N LYS A 203 -2.94 1.60 8.24
CA LYS A 203 -2.49 0.97 9.48
C LYS A 203 -1.55 -0.18 9.13
N ASN A 204 -0.26 0.05 9.34
CA ASN A 204 0.82 -0.78 8.82
C ASN A 204 0.73 -2.30 9.18
N ASN A 205 0.11 -2.73 10.28
CA ASN A 205 0.56 -3.97 10.96
C ASN A 205 -0.47 -4.92 11.58
N SER A 206 -1.79 -4.79 11.44
CA SER A 206 -2.73 -5.63 12.23
C SER A 206 -3.34 -6.83 11.51
N TYR A 207 -3.35 -6.87 10.18
CA TYR A 207 -4.05 -7.94 9.43
C TYR A 207 -3.16 -9.14 9.15
N SER A 208 -3.75 -10.33 9.14
CA SER A 208 -3.06 -11.52 8.63
C SER A 208 -2.76 -11.36 7.14
N ILE A 209 -1.77 -12.09 6.62
CA ILE A 209 -1.51 -12.13 5.17
C ILE A 209 -2.76 -12.53 4.39
N LYS A 210 -3.56 -13.47 4.92
CA LYS A 210 -4.83 -13.90 4.33
C LYS A 210 -5.80 -12.73 4.14
N ASP A 211 -6.05 -11.96 5.20
CA ASP A 211 -6.97 -10.82 5.14
C ASP A 211 -6.46 -9.74 4.17
N ARG A 212 -5.14 -9.54 4.11
CA ARG A 212 -4.51 -8.59 3.20
C ARG A 212 -4.72 -8.97 1.74
N ILE A 213 -4.67 -10.26 1.41
CA ILE A 213 -4.95 -10.75 0.05
C ILE A 213 -6.40 -10.50 -0.34
N ILE A 214 -7.35 -10.82 0.55
CA ILE A 214 -8.77 -10.59 0.31
C ILE A 214 -9.02 -9.11 0.01
N LEU A 215 -8.47 -8.24 0.84
CA LEU A 215 -8.57 -6.79 0.67
C LEU A 215 -7.96 -6.32 -0.67
N ILE A 216 -6.72 -6.72 -0.96
CA ILE A 216 -6.03 -6.30 -2.19
C ILE A 216 -6.77 -6.79 -3.43
N ASN A 217 -7.25 -8.03 -3.44
CA ASN A 217 -8.02 -8.57 -4.55
C ASN A 217 -9.28 -7.76 -4.82
N ALA A 218 -10.06 -7.47 -3.78
CA ALA A 218 -11.27 -6.66 -3.93
C ALA A 218 -10.96 -5.25 -4.48
N VAL A 219 -9.83 -4.67 -4.06
CA VAL A 219 -9.38 -3.36 -4.59
C VAL A 219 -8.89 -3.46 -6.02
N LEU A 220 -8.15 -4.51 -6.38
CA LEU A 220 -7.74 -4.77 -7.75
C LEU A 220 -8.94 -5.04 -8.67
N ASP A 221 -9.98 -5.69 -8.17
CA ASP A 221 -11.24 -5.90 -8.88
C ASP A 221 -11.91 -4.57 -9.21
N ILE A 222 -12.03 -3.68 -8.21
CA ILE A 222 -12.57 -2.33 -8.43
C ILE A 222 -11.67 -1.56 -9.41
N PHE A 223 -10.36 -1.54 -9.18
CA PHE A 223 -9.38 -0.82 -9.99
C PHE A 223 -9.42 -1.20 -11.47
N ASN A 224 -9.46 -2.50 -11.77
CA ASN A 224 -9.40 -3.00 -13.14
C ASN A 224 -10.76 -3.04 -13.84
N SER A 225 -11.88 -2.82 -13.12
CA SER A 225 -13.22 -2.85 -13.68
C SER A 225 -13.88 -1.48 -13.60
N LYS A 226 -14.05 -0.84 -14.76
CA LYS A 226 -14.79 0.43 -14.91
C LYS A 226 -16.18 0.31 -14.26
N GLN A 227 -16.87 -0.81 -14.47
CA GLN A 227 -18.22 -1.03 -13.93
C GLN A 227 -18.23 -1.16 -12.41
N LEU A 228 -17.28 -1.86 -11.80
CA LEU A 228 -17.20 -1.97 -10.34
C LEU A 228 -16.81 -0.64 -9.70
N THR A 229 -15.94 0.14 -10.34
CA THR A 229 -15.64 1.50 -9.88
C THR A 229 -16.86 2.41 -9.96
N ILE A 230 -17.63 2.36 -11.05
CA ILE A 230 -18.90 3.10 -11.19
C ILE A 230 -19.86 2.72 -10.06
N TYR A 231 -20.06 1.43 -9.82
CA TYR A 231 -20.91 0.94 -8.74
C TYR A 231 -20.45 1.45 -7.37
N ALA A 232 -19.15 1.42 -7.08
CA ALA A 232 -18.61 1.90 -5.82
C ALA A 232 -18.80 3.42 -5.65
N ILE A 233 -18.68 4.20 -6.72
CA ILE A 233 -18.99 5.64 -6.72
C ILE A 233 -20.48 5.89 -6.45
N ASP A 234 -21.36 5.12 -7.08
CA ASP A 234 -22.80 5.21 -6.85
C ASP A 234 -23.16 4.87 -5.40
N GLU A 235 -22.59 3.81 -4.85
CA GLU A 235 -22.80 3.40 -3.47
C GLU A 235 -22.33 4.49 -2.49
N LEU A 236 -21.17 5.11 -2.76
CA LEU A 236 -20.68 6.25 -1.99
C LEU A 236 -21.68 7.42 -2.02
N MET A 237 -22.21 7.77 -3.20
CA MET A 237 -23.16 8.87 -3.34
C MET A 237 -24.52 8.55 -2.68
N ALA A 238 -25.00 7.31 -2.81
CA ALA A 238 -26.24 6.85 -2.20
C ALA A 238 -26.19 6.90 -0.67
N LYS A 239 -25.06 6.48 -0.06
CA LYS A 239 -24.84 6.58 1.39
C LYS A 239 -24.85 8.02 1.90
N ASN A 240 -24.49 8.98 1.04
CA ASN A 240 -24.40 10.39 1.35
C ASN A 240 -25.55 11.22 0.76
N LYS A 241 -26.68 10.59 0.42
CA LYS A 241 -27.83 11.27 -0.21
C LYS A 241 -28.41 12.44 0.60
N ASN A 242 -28.24 12.41 1.91
CA ASN A 242 -28.74 13.44 2.83
C ASN A 242 -27.74 14.58 3.06
N CYS A 243 -26.55 14.54 2.44
CA CYS A 243 -25.57 15.61 2.58
C CYS A 243 -26.01 16.86 1.80
N THR A 244 -25.83 18.04 2.40
CA THR A 244 -26.13 19.34 1.77
C THR A 244 -25.08 19.74 0.72
N SER A 245 -23.89 19.15 0.79
CA SER A 245 -22.77 19.44 -0.11
C SER A 245 -22.06 18.17 -0.52
N ILE A 246 -21.70 18.09 -1.80
CA ILE A 246 -20.91 16.99 -2.35
C ILE A 246 -19.56 16.88 -1.66
N SER A 247 -18.95 17.99 -1.24
CA SER A 247 -17.65 17.96 -0.58
C SER A 247 -17.68 17.21 0.74
N VAL A 248 -18.84 17.15 1.41
CA VAL A 248 -19.05 16.30 2.58
C VAL A 248 -19.14 14.84 2.13
N ALA A 249 -19.97 14.55 1.13
CA ALA A 249 -20.16 13.21 0.58
C ALA A 249 -18.85 12.56 0.10
N ILE A 250 -17.99 13.34 -0.56
CA ILE A 250 -16.75 12.86 -1.18
C ILE A 250 -15.50 13.17 -0.34
N ARG A 251 -15.66 13.58 0.93
CA ARG A 251 -14.54 14.09 1.76
C ARG A 251 -13.31 13.18 1.74
N ARG A 252 -13.51 11.87 1.75
CA ARG A 252 -12.44 10.85 1.75
C ARG A 252 -11.70 10.75 0.43
N ILE A 253 -12.41 10.86 -0.69
CA ILE A 253 -11.80 10.75 -2.03
C ILE A 253 -11.40 12.09 -2.64
N ASN A 254 -11.86 13.22 -2.07
CA ASN A 254 -11.61 14.57 -2.58
C ASN A 254 -10.12 14.88 -2.73
N VAL A 255 -9.26 14.33 -1.87
CA VAL A 255 -7.80 14.51 -1.96
C VAL A 255 -7.23 13.93 -3.25
N PHE A 256 -7.79 12.84 -3.78
CA PHE A 256 -7.33 12.21 -5.03
C PHE A 256 -7.87 12.93 -6.26
N LEU A 257 -9.11 13.41 -6.19
CA LEU A 257 -9.74 14.22 -7.26
C LEU A 257 -9.05 15.58 -7.46
N SER A 258 -8.23 15.99 -6.49
CA SER A 258 -7.49 17.25 -6.53
C SER A 258 -6.12 17.12 -7.18
N HIS A 259 -5.67 15.90 -7.47
CA HIS A 259 -4.29 15.62 -7.82
C HIS A 259 -4.19 15.00 -9.22
N ASP A 260 -3.38 15.59 -10.10
CA ASP A 260 -3.09 15.05 -11.45
C ASP A 260 -2.41 13.67 -11.43
N LYS A 261 -2.13 13.10 -10.25
CA LYS A 261 -1.58 11.75 -10.09
C LYS A 261 -2.59 10.64 -10.36
N TYR A 262 -3.89 10.95 -10.36
CA TYR A 262 -4.96 9.95 -10.52
C TYR A 262 -5.89 10.30 -11.69
N PRO A 263 -5.37 10.45 -12.92
CA PRO A 263 -6.15 10.93 -14.05
C PRO A 263 -7.33 10.01 -14.38
N ASP A 264 -7.11 8.69 -14.40
CA ASP A 264 -8.15 7.70 -14.73
C ASP A 264 -9.30 7.72 -13.71
N PHE A 265 -8.95 7.73 -12.43
CA PHE A 265 -9.93 7.82 -11.34
C PHE A 265 -10.72 9.14 -11.40
N THR A 266 -10.02 10.26 -11.64
CA THR A 266 -10.63 11.59 -11.70
C THR A 266 -11.57 11.72 -12.89
N SER A 267 -11.15 11.24 -14.05
CA SER A 267 -11.96 11.21 -15.28
C SER A 267 -13.23 10.38 -15.09
N LEU A 268 -13.08 9.15 -14.58
CA LEU A 268 -14.22 8.27 -14.33
C LEU A 268 -15.18 8.84 -13.29
N PHE A 269 -14.65 9.46 -12.23
CA PHE A 269 -15.47 10.13 -11.24
C PHE A 269 -16.24 11.33 -11.83
N ALA A 270 -15.59 12.13 -12.68
CA ALA A 270 -16.22 13.27 -13.35
C ALA A 270 -17.34 12.82 -14.30
N GLU A 271 -17.09 11.80 -15.13
CA GLU A 271 -18.11 11.17 -16.00
C GLU A 271 -19.31 10.73 -15.16
N ARG A 272 -19.05 9.98 -14.09
CA ARG A 272 -20.13 9.43 -13.27
C ARG A 272 -20.90 10.50 -12.51
N LEU A 273 -20.20 11.54 -12.03
CA LEU A 273 -20.82 12.62 -11.28
C LEU A 273 -21.90 13.36 -12.08
N LEU A 274 -21.73 13.49 -13.39
CA LEU A 274 -22.71 14.14 -14.26
C LEU A 274 -23.99 13.34 -14.40
N ILE A 275 -23.86 12.02 -14.49
CA ILE A 275 -25.01 11.13 -14.53
C ILE A 275 -25.76 11.23 -13.20
N ILE A 276 -25.02 11.12 -12.09
CA ILE A 276 -25.55 11.19 -10.73
C ILE A 276 -26.21 12.55 -10.46
N SER A 277 -25.66 13.64 -11.00
CA SER A 277 -26.10 15.01 -10.70
C SER A 277 -27.60 15.25 -10.91
N LYS A 278 -28.21 14.52 -11.85
CA LYS A 278 -29.64 14.60 -12.17
C LYS A 278 -30.54 14.10 -11.05
N PHE A 279 -30.04 13.22 -10.18
CA PHE A 279 -30.81 12.57 -9.12
C PHE A 279 -30.69 13.27 -7.76
N PHE A 280 -29.80 14.27 -7.64
CA PHE A 280 -29.50 14.95 -6.38
C PHE A 280 -29.64 16.47 -6.51
N PRO A 281 -30.88 16.98 -6.71
CA PRO A 281 -31.09 18.39 -7.02
C PRO A 281 -30.70 19.35 -5.90
N SER A 282 -30.79 18.91 -4.65
CA SER A 282 -30.48 19.69 -3.44
C SER A 282 -29.00 19.70 -3.06
N ILE A 283 -28.18 18.82 -3.63
CA ILE A 283 -26.75 18.76 -3.30
C ILE A 283 -26.03 19.92 -3.98
N THR A 284 -25.20 20.62 -3.21
CA THR A 284 -24.34 21.67 -3.74
C THR A 284 -22.94 21.18 -4.09
N ILE A 285 -22.33 21.75 -5.12
CA ILE A 285 -20.94 21.53 -5.53
C ILE A 285 -20.14 22.83 -5.48
N PRO A 286 -18.97 22.85 -4.81
CA PRO A 286 -18.12 24.04 -4.85
C PRO A 286 -17.55 24.27 -6.26
N PRO A 287 -17.47 25.53 -6.71
CA PRO A 287 -16.86 25.87 -8.01
C PRO A 287 -15.44 25.29 -8.16
N SER A 288 -14.63 25.33 -7.11
CA SER A 288 -13.26 24.78 -7.14
C SER A 288 -13.21 23.27 -7.40
N LEU A 289 -14.24 22.51 -7.01
CA LEU A 289 -14.31 21.08 -7.36
C LEU A 289 -14.63 20.92 -8.86
N VAL A 290 -15.53 21.73 -9.41
CA VAL A 290 -15.86 21.72 -10.84
C VAL A 290 -14.64 22.09 -11.68
N GLU A 291 -13.92 23.16 -11.31
CA GLU A 291 -12.73 23.60 -12.02
C GLU A 291 -11.67 22.49 -12.07
N ARG A 292 -11.51 21.72 -10.98
CA ARG A 292 -10.56 20.60 -10.92
C ARG A 292 -11.02 19.40 -11.75
N LEU A 293 -12.28 18.97 -11.61
CA LEU A 293 -12.79 17.79 -12.31
C LEU A 293 -12.86 17.99 -13.83
N TYR A 294 -13.20 19.19 -14.29
CA TYR A 294 -13.46 19.47 -15.70
C TYR A 294 -12.43 20.41 -16.34
N ARG A 295 -11.40 20.84 -15.59
CA ARG A 295 -10.36 21.77 -16.07
C ARG A 295 -10.92 23.05 -16.72
N ILE A 296 -12.06 23.53 -16.21
CA ILE A 296 -12.70 24.77 -16.64
C ILE A 296 -12.37 25.91 -15.68
N ASN A 297 -12.44 27.16 -16.14
CA ASN A 297 -12.33 28.34 -15.27
C ASN A 297 -13.72 28.93 -15.05
N VAL A 298 -14.33 28.64 -13.90
CA VAL A 298 -15.69 29.09 -13.57
C VAL A 298 -15.74 30.60 -13.42
N ALA A 299 -14.63 31.25 -13.06
CA ALA A 299 -14.53 32.71 -13.01
C ALA A 299 -14.52 33.38 -14.40
N LYS A 300 -13.98 32.73 -15.44
CA LYS A 300 -14.02 33.25 -16.81
C LYS A 300 -15.43 33.22 -17.40
N ILE A 301 -16.23 32.21 -17.05
CA ILE A 301 -17.66 32.12 -17.42
C ILE A 301 -18.44 33.35 -16.87
N LYS A 302 -17.95 33.99 -15.79
CA LYS A 302 -18.55 35.21 -15.23
C LYS A 302 -18.45 36.43 -16.13
N ARG A 303 -17.46 36.50 -17.02
CA ARG A 303 -17.10 37.73 -17.72
C ARG A 303 -17.60 37.81 -19.16
N THR A 304 -18.07 36.69 -19.74
CA THR A 304 -18.46 36.62 -21.15
C THR A 304 -19.91 37.00 -21.43
N ASN A 305 -20.75 37.23 -20.41
CA ASN A 305 -22.12 37.73 -20.57
C ASN A 305 -22.26 39.12 -19.94
N ILE A 306 -22.00 40.17 -20.72
CA ILE A 306 -22.02 41.57 -20.30
C ILE A 306 -23.42 42.22 -20.49
N HIS A 307 -24.37 41.54 -21.15
CA HIS A 307 -25.65 42.15 -21.55
C HIS A 307 -26.95 41.47 -21.08
N SER A 308 -26.90 40.45 -20.21
CA SER A 308 -28.09 39.85 -19.60
C SER A 308 -27.89 39.69 -18.09
N GLU A 309 -28.99 39.60 -17.32
CA GLU A 309 -28.92 39.23 -15.89
C GLU A 309 -27.87 38.12 -15.69
N PRO A 310 -26.99 38.22 -14.67
CA PRO A 310 -25.84 37.33 -14.58
C PRO A 310 -26.35 35.90 -14.65
N LEU A 311 -25.94 35.15 -15.68
CA LEU A 311 -26.33 33.76 -16.03
C LEU A 311 -26.47 32.83 -14.80
N TYR A 312 -25.77 33.16 -13.73
CA TYR A 312 -25.83 32.61 -12.39
C TYR A 312 -27.22 32.66 -11.73
N LYS A 313 -27.99 33.76 -11.87
CA LYS A 313 -29.38 33.85 -11.41
C LYS A 313 -30.26 32.84 -12.14
N GLU A 314 -30.17 32.78 -13.48
CA GLU A 314 -30.94 31.83 -14.31
C GLU A 314 -30.57 30.37 -14.05
N LEU A 315 -29.28 30.09 -13.79
CA LEU A 315 -28.80 28.77 -13.42
C LEU A 315 -29.14 28.40 -11.96
N GLY A 316 -29.73 29.29 -11.17
CA GLY A 316 -29.98 29.07 -9.74
C GLY A 316 -28.70 28.98 -8.91
N MET A 317 -27.58 29.52 -9.41
CA MET A 317 -26.25 29.54 -8.77
C MET A 317 -26.14 30.59 -7.66
N ILE A 318 -27.17 30.81 -6.85
CA ILE A 318 -27.08 31.79 -5.77
C ILE A 318 -27.85 31.28 -4.56
N SER A 319 -27.10 30.63 -3.67
CA SER A 319 -27.36 30.76 -2.24
C SER A 319 -26.06 31.25 -1.61
N LEU A 320 -26.06 32.47 -1.09
CA LEU A 320 -25.02 33.01 -0.22
C LEU A 320 -25.10 32.28 1.14
N GLN A 321 -24.89 30.97 1.17
CA GLN A 321 -24.61 30.29 2.44
C GLN A 321 -23.19 30.69 2.86
N SER A 322 -23.11 31.60 3.83
CA SER A 322 -21.85 31.97 4.49
C SER A 322 -20.81 32.66 3.58
N GLY A 323 -21.24 33.47 2.60
CA GLY A 323 -20.32 34.27 1.78
C GLY A 323 -19.60 33.52 0.65
N ARG A 324 -19.96 32.26 0.37
CA ARG A 324 -19.35 31.44 -0.69
C ARG A 324 -20.37 31.06 -1.76
N TYR A 325 -19.98 31.17 -3.03
CA TYR A 325 -20.78 30.72 -4.16
C TYR A 325 -20.83 29.20 -4.20
N VAL A 326 -22.03 28.64 -4.34
CA VAL A 326 -22.27 27.21 -4.53
C VAL A 326 -23.11 26.97 -5.78
N LEU A 327 -22.79 25.88 -6.49
CA LEU A 327 -23.54 25.38 -7.64
C LEU A 327 -24.48 24.29 -7.16
N PHE A 328 -25.74 24.28 -7.60
CA PHE A 328 -26.52 23.05 -7.45
C PHE A 328 -26.00 21.99 -8.41
N LEU A 329 -25.82 20.78 -7.91
CA LEU A 329 -25.17 19.70 -8.65
C LEU A 329 -25.91 19.39 -9.95
N HIS A 330 -27.25 19.37 -9.94
CA HIS A 330 -28.08 19.11 -11.13
C HIS A 330 -27.92 20.14 -12.27
N LYS A 331 -27.33 21.32 -12.01
CA LYS A 331 -27.04 22.35 -13.03
C LYS A 331 -25.69 22.15 -13.70
N LEU A 332 -24.89 21.19 -13.23
CA LEU A 332 -23.55 20.92 -13.75
C LEU A 332 -23.50 20.64 -15.26
N PRO A 333 -24.40 19.84 -15.87
CA PRO A 333 -24.38 19.62 -17.31
C PRO A 333 -24.57 20.92 -18.13
N ILE A 334 -25.40 21.84 -17.65
CA ILE A 334 -25.66 23.11 -18.33
C ILE A 334 -24.40 23.99 -18.28
N LEU A 335 -23.73 24.05 -17.12
CA LEU A 335 -22.48 24.77 -16.96
C LEU A 335 -21.39 24.26 -17.91
N LEU A 336 -21.25 22.94 -18.05
CA LEU A 336 -20.27 22.33 -18.95
C LEU A 336 -20.57 22.62 -20.42
N LYS A 337 -21.86 22.65 -20.80
CA LYS A 337 -22.27 23.04 -22.16
C LYS A 337 -21.88 24.49 -22.46
N ILE A 338 -22.09 25.40 -21.52
CA ILE A 338 -21.77 26.83 -21.67
C ILE A 338 -20.26 27.08 -21.73
N SER A 339 -19.47 26.30 -20.99
CA SER A 339 -18.00 26.42 -21.01
C SER A 339 -17.35 25.84 -22.27
N GLY A 340 -18.12 25.23 -23.18
CA GLY A 340 -17.60 24.55 -24.36
C GLY A 340 -16.86 23.26 -24.04
N TYR A 341 -17.06 22.69 -22.84
CA TYR A 341 -16.44 21.43 -22.46
C TYR A 341 -17.02 20.28 -23.30
N LYS A 342 -16.16 19.59 -24.05
CA LYS A 342 -16.53 18.39 -24.82
C LYS A 342 -16.14 17.15 -24.03
N PHE A 343 -17.06 16.20 -23.91
CA PHE A 343 -16.72 14.86 -23.41
C PHE A 343 -15.81 14.19 -24.44
N SER A 344 -14.61 13.82 -23.99
CA SER A 344 -13.68 12.97 -24.72
C SER A 344 -14.10 11.51 -24.67
#